data_AF-A0A4Q6BML6-F1
#
_entry.id   AF-A0A4Q6BML6-F1
#
_cell.length_a   1.000
_cell.length_b   1.000
_cell.length_c   1.000
_cell.angle_alpha   90.00
_cell.angle_beta   90.00
_cell.angle_gamma   90.00
#
_symmetry.space_group_name_H-M   'P 1'
#
loop_
_entity.id
_entity.type
_entity.pdbx_description
1 polymer ?
#
loop_
_entity_poly.entity_id
_entity_poly.type
_entity_poly.pdbx_seq_one_letter_code
_entity_poly.pdbx_strand_id
1 'polypeptide(L)'
;MKKQNLLLSALIAVAALTISSQSHAAGENLQTSLVISDTGVLKALERKGFSLSDLVTGSGSTGVLSNAQLSEVAAFKPVIASLESEMTAFKNKNPKAGVGTAFGLRHFDLDYLKKSRARFALTGVVNRMDTGYKTKNRCGEVRFIYRLAYSVEDKGAPVTSRLPMTINLVMNAGTSTEQSECAELAQAWLKINPDTVTSDELINLGPLNKRFLNISNLKSLELNLQMVRLAASSRPDFGGHAEYLLKVYKKAANGLLQETTLENQIDRSKLLADPALLAKFKKWILEPANLKAIDSGTHLIPEIFLSKTG
;
A
#
# COMPACT_ATOMS: atom_id res chain seq x y z
N MET A 1 -11.50 -3.24 80.17
CA MET A 1 -11.99 -3.65 78.83
C MET A 1 -12.79 -2.48 78.27
N LYS A 2 -12.50 -1.81 77.15
CA LYS A 2 -11.58 -2.06 76.04
C LYS A 2 -10.92 -0.73 75.62
N LYS A 3 -9.59 -0.72 75.64
CA LYS A 3 -8.75 0.06 74.71
C LYS A 3 -8.82 -0.69 73.37
N GLN A 4 -9.17 0.00 72.29
CA GLN A 4 -8.94 -0.34 70.87
C GLN A 4 -10.08 0.31 70.07
N ASN A 5 -9.74 1.33 69.28
CA ASN A 5 -10.44 1.85 68.10
C ASN A 5 -9.98 3.28 67.75
N LEU A 6 -9.05 3.84 68.52
CA LEU A 6 -8.28 5.02 68.15
C LEU A 6 -6.98 4.53 67.47
N LEU A 7 -7.02 4.18 66.18
CA LEU A 7 -5.83 4.01 65.29
C LEU A 7 -6.15 3.43 63.88
N LEU A 8 -7.42 3.36 63.46
CA LEU A 8 -7.77 2.90 62.10
C LEU A 8 -8.38 4.00 61.23
N SER A 9 -8.12 5.27 61.56
CA SER A 9 -8.68 6.44 60.87
C SER A 9 -7.63 7.29 60.15
N ALA A 10 -6.36 6.87 60.13
CA ALA A 10 -5.23 7.68 59.64
C ALA A 10 -4.34 7.01 58.58
N LEU A 11 -4.72 5.84 58.04
CA LEU A 11 -3.92 5.14 57.02
C LEU A 11 -4.62 4.87 55.68
N ILE A 12 -5.84 5.37 55.46
CA ILE A 12 -6.56 5.21 54.18
C ILE A 12 -6.60 6.52 53.36
N ALA A 13 -6.16 7.65 53.95
CA ALA A 13 -6.21 8.97 53.30
C ALA A 13 -4.91 9.39 52.57
N VAL A 14 -3.95 8.49 52.34
CA VAL A 14 -2.71 8.77 51.58
C VAL A 14 -2.58 7.92 50.30
N ALA A 15 -3.50 7.00 50.04
CA ALA A 15 -3.48 6.13 48.85
C ALA A 15 -4.39 6.61 47.70
N ALA A 16 -4.96 7.81 47.77
CA ALA A 16 -5.90 8.35 46.76
C ALA A 16 -5.44 9.66 46.11
N LEU A 17 -4.13 9.93 46.12
CA LEU A 17 -3.47 10.98 45.32
C LEU A 17 -2.46 10.34 44.37
N THR A 18 -2.83 9.22 43.74
CA THR A 18 -2.28 8.89 42.42
C THR A 18 -2.90 9.86 41.43
N ILE A 19 -2.26 11.02 41.31
CA ILE A 19 -2.35 11.86 40.13
C ILE A 19 -2.00 10.92 38.97
N SER A 20 -3.05 10.41 38.34
CA SER A 20 -2.95 9.76 37.05
C SER A 20 -2.61 10.91 36.11
N SER A 21 -1.31 11.18 35.98
CA SER A 21 -0.77 11.89 34.84
C SER A 21 -1.18 11.05 33.64
N GLN A 22 -2.38 11.27 33.12
CA GLN A 22 -2.72 10.92 31.76
C GLN A 22 -1.78 11.77 30.93
N SER A 23 -0.60 11.22 30.65
CA SER A 23 0.21 11.59 29.52
C SER A 23 -0.75 11.51 28.34
N HIS A 24 -1.30 12.65 27.96
CA HIS A 24 -1.92 12.82 26.66
C HIS A 24 -0.79 12.49 25.69
N ALA A 25 -0.80 11.24 25.18
CA ALA A 25 0.08 10.85 24.10
C ALA A 25 -0.21 11.86 22.98
N ALA A 26 0.77 12.72 22.72
CA ALA A 26 0.64 13.86 21.85
C ALA A 26 0.12 13.43 20.48
N GLY A 27 -1.11 13.83 20.15
CA GLY A 27 -1.71 13.60 18.83
C GLY A 27 -0.94 14.26 17.69
N GLU A 28 -0.06 15.22 17.99
CA GLU A 28 0.83 15.86 17.01
C GLU A 28 1.83 14.88 16.36
N ASN A 29 2.27 13.84 17.07
CA ASN A 29 3.31 12.94 16.56
C ASN A 29 2.76 11.73 15.79
N LEU A 30 1.45 11.51 15.81
CA LEU A 30 0.82 10.43 15.04
C LEU A 30 0.89 10.75 13.54
N GLN A 31 0.51 11.97 13.13
CA GLN A 31 0.48 12.35 11.71
C GLN A 31 1.85 12.31 11.04
N THR A 32 2.91 12.72 11.75
CA THR A 32 4.31 12.71 11.27
C THR A 32 4.86 11.29 11.14
N SER A 33 4.44 10.37 12.02
CA SER A 33 4.85 8.96 12.00
C SER A 33 4.13 8.08 10.96
N LEU A 34 3.17 8.64 10.21
CA LEU A 34 2.40 7.88 9.22
C LEU A 34 3.11 7.76 7.87
N VAL A 35 3.85 8.78 7.44
CA VAL A 35 4.38 8.85 6.07
C VAL A 35 5.78 9.47 6.03
N ILE A 36 6.71 8.75 5.42
CA ILE A 36 8.01 9.28 4.99
C ILE A 36 7.88 9.70 3.53
N SER A 37 8.08 10.99 3.23
CA SER A 37 7.92 11.54 1.88
C SER A 37 9.11 12.39 1.38
N ASP A 38 10.15 12.60 2.21
CA ASP A 38 11.34 13.35 1.80
C ASP A 38 12.05 12.67 0.61
N THR A 39 12.25 13.43 -0.47
CA THR A 39 12.76 12.86 -1.73
C THR A 39 14.23 12.42 -1.60
N GLY A 40 15.03 13.08 -0.77
CA GLY A 40 16.43 12.70 -0.52
C GLY A 40 16.52 11.35 0.19
N VAL A 41 15.75 11.20 1.26
CA VAL A 41 15.63 9.96 2.05
C VAL A 41 15.11 8.82 1.18
N LEU A 42 14.02 9.01 0.42
CA LEU A 42 13.44 7.97 -0.42
C LEU A 42 14.42 7.50 -1.51
N LYS A 43 15.13 8.42 -2.18
CA LYS A 43 16.18 8.05 -3.14
C LYS A 43 17.33 7.28 -2.49
N ALA A 44 17.67 7.61 -1.24
CA ALA A 44 18.69 6.87 -0.50
C ALA A 44 18.21 5.47 -0.10
N LEU A 45 16.94 5.31 0.29
CA LEU A 45 16.31 4.01 0.52
C LEU A 45 16.31 3.13 -0.74
N GLU A 46 15.97 3.70 -1.91
CA GLU A 46 16.03 2.98 -3.18
C GLU A 46 17.42 2.36 -3.43
N ARG A 47 18.50 3.08 -3.10
CA ARG A 47 19.88 2.59 -3.23
C ARG A 47 20.29 1.57 -2.16
N LYS A 48 19.51 1.44 -1.09
CA LYS A 48 19.79 0.58 0.07
C LYS A 48 18.87 -0.64 0.14
N GLY A 49 18.37 -1.10 -1.01
CA GLY A 49 17.58 -2.33 -1.10
C GLY A 49 16.06 -2.14 -1.03
N PHE A 50 15.58 -0.89 -1.10
CA PHE A 50 14.14 -0.56 -1.16
C PHE A 50 13.74 -0.01 -2.53
N SER A 51 14.41 -0.44 -3.61
CA SER A 51 13.90 -0.22 -4.95
C SER A 51 12.75 -1.19 -5.26
N LEU A 52 11.91 -0.87 -6.25
CA LEU A 52 10.82 -1.76 -6.67
C LEU A 52 11.35 -3.15 -7.04
N SER A 53 12.45 -3.20 -7.80
CA SER A 53 13.12 -4.43 -8.21
C SER A 53 13.60 -5.25 -7.03
N ASP A 54 14.25 -4.62 -6.04
CA ASP A 54 14.76 -5.30 -4.85
C ASP A 54 13.66 -6.00 -4.05
N LEU A 55 12.53 -5.31 -3.85
CA LEU A 55 11.42 -5.82 -3.07
C LEU A 55 10.60 -6.86 -3.83
N VAL A 56 10.43 -6.70 -5.15
CA VAL A 56 9.74 -7.70 -5.99
C VAL A 56 10.54 -9.00 -6.08
N THR A 57 11.86 -8.92 -6.32
CA THR A 57 12.72 -10.11 -6.37
C THR A 57 12.92 -10.70 -4.98
N GLY A 58 12.88 -9.86 -3.94
CA GLY A 58 13.19 -10.24 -2.56
C GLY A 58 14.69 -10.37 -2.30
N SER A 59 15.55 -9.86 -3.20
CA SER A 59 17.01 -9.99 -3.07
C SER A 59 17.63 -8.86 -2.25
N GLY A 60 17.04 -7.66 -2.26
CA GLY A 60 17.63 -6.47 -1.62
C GLY A 60 18.92 -5.96 -2.29
N SER A 61 19.29 -6.52 -3.44
CA SER A 61 20.58 -6.34 -4.12
C SER A 61 20.48 -6.16 -5.64
N THR A 62 19.27 -6.21 -6.20
CA THR A 62 19.01 -5.95 -7.62
C THR A 62 19.26 -4.48 -7.97
N GLY A 63 18.99 -3.56 -7.03
CA GLY A 63 19.15 -2.13 -7.19
C GLY A 63 18.09 -1.48 -8.08
N VAL A 64 18.24 -0.18 -8.34
CA VAL A 64 17.28 0.62 -9.11
C VAL A 64 17.37 0.28 -10.60
N LEU A 65 16.28 -0.25 -11.17
CA LEU A 65 16.18 -0.59 -12.58
C LEU A 65 15.40 0.46 -13.39
N SER A 66 15.79 0.65 -14.65
CA SER A 66 14.91 1.24 -15.65
C SER A 66 13.76 0.28 -15.99
N ASN A 67 12.69 0.79 -16.59
CA ASN A 67 11.56 -0.03 -16.99
C ASN A 67 11.92 -1.05 -18.08
N ALA A 68 12.87 -0.74 -18.97
CA ALA A 68 13.41 -1.71 -19.92
C ALA A 68 14.09 -2.91 -19.24
N GLN A 69 14.73 -2.70 -18.09
CA GLN A 69 15.34 -3.77 -17.30
C GLN A 69 14.31 -4.47 -16.40
N LEU A 70 13.42 -3.70 -15.78
CA LEU A 70 12.34 -4.21 -14.93
C LEU A 70 11.39 -5.12 -15.72
N SER A 71 11.13 -4.83 -16.99
CA SER A 71 10.32 -5.69 -17.85
C SER A 71 10.94 -7.06 -18.10
N GLU A 72 12.25 -7.20 -17.91
CA GLU A 72 12.95 -8.48 -18.02
C GLU A 72 12.99 -9.26 -16.70
N VAL A 73 12.63 -8.64 -15.57
CA VAL A 73 12.54 -9.34 -14.28
C VAL A 73 11.42 -10.36 -14.33
N ALA A 74 11.78 -11.65 -14.22
CA ALA A 74 10.84 -12.76 -14.34
C ALA A 74 9.60 -12.60 -13.43
N ALA A 75 9.81 -12.20 -12.18
CA ALA A 75 8.74 -11.98 -11.22
C ALA A 75 7.73 -10.88 -11.64
N PHE A 76 8.15 -9.92 -12.46
CA PHE A 76 7.35 -8.77 -12.88
C PHE A 76 6.70 -8.94 -14.27
N LYS A 77 7.20 -9.84 -15.11
CA LYS A 77 6.64 -10.14 -16.44
C LYS A 77 5.12 -10.36 -16.44
N PRO A 78 4.52 -11.12 -15.50
CA PRO A 78 3.07 -11.32 -15.49
C PRO A 78 2.27 -10.03 -15.21
N VAL A 79 2.84 -9.08 -14.47
CA VAL A 79 2.21 -7.77 -14.22
C VAL A 79 2.05 -7.02 -15.53
N ILE A 80 3.14 -6.93 -16.31
CA ILE A 80 3.11 -6.26 -17.63
C ILE A 80 2.14 -6.96 -18.57
N ALA A 81 2.19 -8.29 -18.66
CA ALA A 81 1.32 -9.05 -19.55
C ALA A 81 -0.17 -8.87 -19.21
N SER A 82 -0.53 -8.81 -17.92
CA SER A 82 -1.90 -8.53 -17.45
C SER A 82 -2.37 -7.13 -17.91
N LEU A 83 -1.53 -6.09 -17.77
CA LEU A 83 -1.88 -4.74 -18.22
C LEU A 83 -2.03 -4.64 -19.75
N GLU A 84 -1.16 -5.32 -20.50
CA GLU A 84 -1.24 -5.36 -21.97
C GLU A 84 -2.53 -6.02 -22.46
N SER A 85 -2.95 -7.10 -21.78
CA SER A 85 -4.22 -7.76 -22.06
C SER A 85 -5.41 -6.81 -21.84
N GLU A 86 -5.45 -6.11 -20.70
CA GLU A 86 -6.51 -5.14 -20.39
C GLU A 86 -6.55 -3.99 -21.39
N MET A 87 -5.39 -3.42 -21.74
CA MET A 87 -5.31 -2.34 -22.72
C MET A 87 -5.70 -2.82 -24.13
N THR A 88 -5.37 -4.05 -24.50
CA THR A 88 -5.80 -4.64 -25.78
C THR A 88 -7.31 -4.81 -25.81
N ALA A 89 -7.91 -5.35 -24.75
CA ALA A 89 -9.36 -5.48 -24.63
C ALA A 89 -10.07 -4.11 -24.67
N PHE A 90 -9.50 -3.10 -24.00
CA PHE A 90 -9.99 -1.72 -24.05
C PHE A 90 -9.95 -1.15 -25.46
N LYS A 91 -8.80 -1.25 -26.15
CA LYS A 91 -8.62 -0.74 -27.52
C LYS A 91 -9.57 -1.40 -28.52
N ASN A 92 -9.79 -2.71 -28.41
CA ASN A 92 -10.73 -3.44 -29.27
C ASN A 92 -12.17 -2.94 -29.12
N LYS A 93 -12.57 -2.54 -27.91
CA LYS A 93 -13.88 -1.92 -27.64
C LYS A 93 -13.94 -0.43 -28.00
N ASN A 94 -12.79 0.23 -28.11
CA ASN A 94 -12.67 1.69 -28.30
C ASN A 94 -11.69 2.03 -29.43
N PRO A 95 -12.01 1.73 -30.70
CA PRO A 95 -11.07 1.90 -31.83
C PRO A 95 -10.68 3.34 -32.12
N LYS A 96 -11.41 4.33 -31.57
CA LYS A 96 -11.09 5.77 -31.68
C LYS A 96 -10.20 6.30 -30.55
N ALA A 97 -9.87 5.47 -29.56
CA ALA A 97 -8.96 5.85 -28.49
C ALA A 97 -7.51 5.83 -28.99
N GLY A 98 -6.67 6.69 -28.42
CA GLY A 98 -5.24 6.70 -28.75
C GLY A 98 -4.36 7.41 -27.74
N VAL A 99 -3.06 7.44 -28.01
CA VAL A 99 -2.06 8.10 -27.18
C VAL A 99 -1.86 9.54 -27.64
N GLY A 100 -1.80 10.47 -26.69
CA GLY A 100 -1.42 11.86 -26.95
C GLY A 100 -2.62 12.78 -27.22
N THR A 101 -2.31 14.04 -27.54
CA THR A 101 -3.32 15.11 -27.55
C THR A 101 -4.25 15.10 -28.75
N ALA A 102 -3.85 14.43 -29.84
CA ALA A 102 -4.64 14.28 -31.07
C ALA A 102 -5.93 13.46 -30.86
N PHE A 103 -6.02 12.67 -29.79
CA PHE A 103 -7.18 11.85 -29.48
C PHE A 103 -8.08 12.55 -28.45
N GLY A 104 -9.40 12.50 -28.68
CA GLY A 104 -10.40 12.96 -27.72
C GLY A 104 -10.48 12.02 -26.51
N LEU A 105 -10.51 10.71 -26.77
CA LEU A 105 -10.39 9.63 -25.79
C LEU A 105 -8.93 9.20 -25.72
N ARG A 106 -8.22 9.68 -24.69
CA ARG A 106 -6.79 9.41 -24.53
C ARG A 106 -6.61 8.23 -23.62
N HIS A 107 -5.88 7.22 -24.07
CA HIS A 107 -5.49 6.12 -23.19
C HIS A 107 -4.01 6.24 -22.80
N PHE A 108 -3.65 5.54 -21.74
CA PHE A 108 -2.28 5.46 -21.27
C PHE A 108 -1.37 4.74 -22.29
N ASP A 109 -0.14 5.23 -22.44
CA ASP A 109 0.88 4.60 -23.28
C ASP A 109 1.67 3.55 -22.47
N LEU A 110 1.30 2.28 -22.62
CA LEU A 110 1.97 1.17 -21.91
C LEU A 110 3.43 0.98 -22.32
N ASP A 111 3.90 1.55 -23.43
CA ASP A 111 5.29 1.42 -23.86
C ASP A 111 6.26 1.97 -22.81
N TYR A 112 5.83 2.94 -22.00
CA TYR A 112 6.62 3.46 -20.87
C TYR A 112 7.03 2.37 -19.88
N LEU A 113 6.32 1.24 -19.81
CA LEU A 113 6.71 0.09 -18.97
C LEU A 113 7.89 -0.71 -19.52
N LYS A 114 8.39 -0.36 -20.72
CA LYS A 114 9.53 -1.01 -21.39
C LYS A 114 10.60 -0.03 -21.88
N LYS A 115 10.51 1.26 -21.54
CA LYS A 115 11.52 2.26 -21.96
C LYS A 115 12.65 2.39 -20.94
N SER A 116 13.89 2.50 -21.42
CA SER A 116 15.07 2.77 -20.59
C SER A 116 15.02 4.13 -19.87
N ARG A 117 14.33 5.10 -20.47
CA ARG A 117 14.14 6.45 -19.94
C ARG A 117 13.05 6.57 -18.87
N ALA A 118 12.36 5.48 -18.56
CA ALA A 118 11.28 5.42 -17.59
C ALA A 118 11.67 4.49 -16.43
N ARG A 119 11.16 4.77 -15.24
CA ARG A 119 11.31 3.92 -14.06
C ARG A 119 10.16 4.15 -13.07
N PHE A 120 9.98 3.21 -12.15
CA PHE A 120 9.18 3.44 -10.95
C PHE A 120 10.06 4.04 -9.85
N ALA A 121 9.72 5.24 -9.39
CA ALA A 121 10.45 5.94 -8.34
C ALA A 121 9.72 5.84 -7.00
N LEU A 122 10.41 5.50 -5.93
CA LEU A 122 9.85 5.53 -4.58
C LEU A 122 9.45 6.97 -4.23
N THR A 123 8.20 7.14 -3.84
CA THR A 123 7.57 8.44 -3.55
C THR A 123 6.94 8.52 -2.16
N GLY A 124 6.85 7.41 -1.45
CA GLY A 124 6.46 7.40 -0.05
C GLY A 124 6.64 6.04 0.60
N VAL A 125 6.88 6.05 1.91
CA VAL A 125 6.77 4.88 2.77
C VAL A 125 5.71 5.18 3.81
N VAL A 126 4.69 4.32 3.90
CA VAL A 126 3.52 4.56 4.74
C VAL A 126 3.40 3.47 5.81
N ASN A 127 3.25 3.91 7.05
CA ASN A 127 2.92 3.08 8.20
C ASN A 127 1.42 2.79 8.23
N ARG A 128 1.05 1.51 8.23
CA ARG A 128 -0.33 1.02 8.36
C ARG A 128 -0.45 -0.02 9.46
N MET A 129 0.08 0.29 10.65
CA MET A 129 -0.10 -0.55 11.83
C MET A 129 -1.57 -0.72 12.25
N ASP A 130 -2.46 0.19 11.83
CA ASP A 130 -3.91 0.06 11.96
C ASP A 130 -4.48 -1.19 11.27
N THR A 131 -3.76 -1.77 10.29
CA THR A 131 -4.20 -2.97 9.58
C THR A 131 -3.69 -4.28 10.19
N GLY A 132 -3.21 -4.26 11.44
CA GLY A 132 -2.75 -5.46 12.15
C GLY A 132 -3.78 -6.60 12.19
N TYR A 133 -5.08 -6.26 12.17
CA TYR A 133 -6.16 -7.25 12.15
C TYR A 133 -6.20 -8.10 10.86
N LYS A 134 -5.57 -7.65 9.77
CA LYS A 134 -5.65 -8.31 8.45
C LYS A 134 -4.82 -9.58 8.34
N THR A 135 -3.68 -9.61 9.02
CA THR A 135 -2.73 -10.72 8.94
C THR A 135 -2.44 -11.21 10.34
N LYS A 136 -2.87 -12.43 10.66
CA LYS A 136 -2.56 -13.06 11.94
C LYS A 136 -1.03 -13.07 12.15
N ASN A 137 -0.61 -12.83 13.39
CA ASN A 137 0.80 -12.87 13.80
C ASN A 137 1.68 -11.80 13.12
N ARG A 138 1.12 -10.63 12.81
CA ARG A 138 1.83 -9.46 12.27
C ARG A 138 1.36 -8.20 12.99
N CYS A 139 2.19 -7.17 12.97
CA CYS A 139 1.91 -5.89 13.62
C CYS A 139 1.14 -4.90 12.72
N GLY A 140 0.95 -5.24 11.44
CA GLY A 140 0.28 -4.40 10.44
C GLY A 140 1.03 -4.41 9.11
N GLU A 141 0.91 -3.33 8.36
CA GLU A 141 1.51 -3.19 7.04
C GLU A 141 2.50 -2.01 6.98
N VAL A 142 3.54 -2.16 6.15
CA VAL A 142 4.33 -1.03 5.63
C VAL A 142 4.17 -1.01 4.12
N ARG A 143 3.87 0.16 3.58
CA ARG A 143 3.53 0.35 2.17
C ARG A 143 4.57 1.22 1.47
N PHE A 144 5.20 0.68 0.44
CA PHE A 144 6.14 1.41 -0.40
C PHE A 144 5.44 1.85 -1.69
N ILE A 145 5.25 3.16 -1.84
CA ILE A 145 4.52 3.74 -2.96
C ILE A 145 5.52 4.19 -4.01
N TYR A 146 5.51 3.52 -5.14
CA TYR A 146 6.28 3.87 -6.32
C TYR A 146 5.40 4.56 -7.35
N ARG A 147 5.91 5.62 -7.97
CA ARG A 147 5.23 6.33 -9.05
C ARG A 147 6.04 6.23 -10.33
N LEU A 148 5.35 5.95 -11.42
CA LEU A 148 5.96 5.93 -12.74
C LEU A 148 6.46 7.33 -13.11
N ALA A 149 7.74 7.43 -13.43
CA ALA A 149 8.40 8.63 -13.88
C ALA A 149 9.23 8.35 -15.13
N TYR A 150 9.42 9.38 -15.95
CA TYR A 150 10.37 9.33 -17.04
C TYR A 150 11.21 10.60 -17.06
N SER A 151 12.41 10.48 -17.61
CA SER A 151 13.28 11.61 -17.93
C SER A 151 13.45 11.67 -19.45
N VAL A 152 13.37 12.86 -20.02
CA VAL A 152 13.76 13.13 -21.41
C VAL A 152 14.67 14.32 -21.42
N GLU A 153 15.61 14.37 -22.35
CA GLU A 153 16.29 15.63 -22.64
C GLU A 153 15.38 16.47 -23.52
N ASP A 154 15.10 17.70 -23.07
CA ASP A 154 14.45 18.72 -23.87
C ASP A 154 15.35 19.97 -23.85
N LYS A 155 15.73 20.46 -25.04
CA LYS A 155 16.63 21.61 -25.22
C LYS A 155 17.92 21.54 -24.37
N GLY A 156 18.50 20.36 -24.22
CA GLY A 156 19.74 20.15 -23.47
C GLY A 156 19.59 20.08 -21.94
N ALA A 157 18.35 20.05 -21.42
CA ALA A 157 18.08 19.87 -20.00
C ALA A 157 17.23 18.60 -19.75
N PRO A 158 17.51 17.83 -18.68
CA PRO A 158 16.68 16.69 -18.31
C PRO A 158 15.33 17.17 -17.75
N VAL A 159 14.27 16.95 -18.50
CA VAL A 159 12.89 17.12 -18.07
C VAL A 159 12.38 15.81 -17.49
N THR A 160 12.06 15.83 -16.20
CA THR A 160 11.42 14.70 -15.53
C THR A 160 9.93 14.93 -15.42
N SER A 161 9.14 13.92 -15.78
CA SER A 161 7.68 13.98 -15.70
C SER A 161 7.14 12.70 -15.09
N ARG A 162 6.02 12.85 -14.37
CA ARG A 162 5.36 11.77 -13.64
C ARG A 162 4.11 11.36 -14.40
N LEU A 163 4.00 10.05 -14.66
CA LEU A 163 2.87 9.45 -15.33
C LEU A 163 1.80 9.01 -14.31
N PRO A 164 0.53 8.87 -14.73
CA PRO A 164 -0.57 8.57 -13.83
C PRO A 164 -0.66 7.06 -13.53
N MET A 165 0.43 6.51 -13.00
CA MET A 165 0.51 5.12 -12.57
C MET A 165 1.33 5.01 -11.30
N THR A 166 0.80 4.26 -10.34
CA THR A 166 1.45 3.97 -9.06
C THR A 166 1.41 2.49 -8.75
N ILE A 167 2.45 2.02 -8.08
CA ILE A 167 2.55 0.68 -7.50
C ILE A 167 2.73 0.85 -6.00
N ASN A 168 1.91 0.18 -5.21
CA ASN A 168 2.07 0.03 -3.78
C ASN A 168 2.56 -1.39 -3.49
N LEU A 169 3.79 -1.53 -2.98
CA LEU A 169 4.25 -2.79 -2.41
C LEU A 169 3.88 -2.84 -0.95
N VAL A 170 2.98 -3.77 -0.62
CA VAL A 170 2.51 -3.99 0.74
C VAL A 170 3.37 -5.06 1.39
N MET A 171 4.03 -4.70 2.49
CA MET A 171 4.85 -5.60 3.29
C MET A 171 4.13 -5.88 4.61
N ASN A 172 4.09 -7.13 5.04
CA ASN A 172 3.69 -7.42 6.41
C ASN A 172 4.80 -6.98 7.38
N ALA A 173 4.42 -6.20 8.39
CA ALA A 173 5.31 -5.71 9.43
C ALA A 173 5.27 -6.62 10.68
N GLY A 174 6.40 -6.72 11.37
CA GLY A 174 6.62 -7.65 12.46
C GLY A 174 6.90 -9.07 11.98
N THR A 175 7.68 -9.80 12.76
CA THR A 175 8.10 -11.19 12.51
C THR A 175 7.55 -12.18 13.53
N SER A 176 6.98 -11.70 14.64
CA SER A 176 6.40 -12.53 15.70
C SER A 176 5.04 -12.02 16.21
N THR A 177 4.41 -12.83 17.06
CA THR A 177 3.17 -12.50 17.79
C THR A 177 3.41 -11.72 19.07
N GLU A 178 4.66 -11.44 19.43
CA GLU A 178 4.94 -10.85 20.72
C GLU A 178 4.45 -9.40 20.75
N GLN A 179 3.56 -9.11 21.70
CA GLN A 179 3.00 -7.78 21.87
C GLN A 179 4.10 -6.74 22.13
N SER A 180 5.21 -7.16 22.75
CA SER A 180 6.44 -6.38 22.90
C SER A 180 7.01 -5.93 21.56
N GLU A 181 7.10 -6.81 20.55
CA GLU A 181 7.65 -6.46 19.24
C GLU A 181 6.78 -5.43 18.51
N CYS A 182 5.45 -5.61 18.52
CA CYS A 182 4.56 -4.63 17.90
C CYS A 182 4.58 -3.29 18.65
N ALA A 183 4.71 -3.30 19.98
CA ALA A 183 4.90 -2.07 20.74
C ALA A 183 6.24 -1.39 20.38
N GLU A 184 7.32 -2.14 20.27
CA GLU A 184 8.63 -1.62 19.86
C GLU A 184 8.60 -1.03 18.44
N LEU A 185 7.96 -1.70 17.49
CA LEU A 185 7.76 -1.18 16.13
C LEU A 185 6.94 0.12 16.14
N ALA A 186 5.85 0.17 16.92
CA ALA A 186 5.05 1.39 17.06
C ALA A 186 5.89 2.54 17.61
N GLN A 187 6.71 2.27 18.62
CA GLN A 187 7.63 3.27 19.20
C GLN A 187 8.70 3.70 18.20
N ALA A 188 9.20 2.79 17.35
CA ALA A 188 10.15 3.15 16.29
C ALA A 188 9.55 4.12 15.28
N TRP A 189 8.27 3.95 14.92
CA TRP A 189 7.55 4.89 14.06
C TRP A 189 7.33 6.25 14.74
N LEU A 190 6.89 6.27 16.00
CA LEU A 190 6.64 7.52 16.75
C LEU A 190 7.90 8.37 17.01
N LYS A 191 9.08 7.77 16.93
CA LYS A 191 10.37 8.47 17.08
C LYS A 191 10.84 9.15 15.80
N ILE A 192 10.20 8.88 14.66
CA ILE A 192 10.59 9.50 13.40
C ILE A 192 10.20 10.97 13.41
N ASN A 193 11.20 11.83 13.23
CA ASN A 193 10.98 13.20 12.79
C ASN A 193 11.13 13.25 11.25
N PRO A 194 10.06 13.45 10.48
CA PRO A 194 10.11 13.43 9.01
C PRO A 194 11.04 14.49 8.42
N ASP A 195 11.32 15.57 9.15
CA ASP A 195 12.16 16.68 8.68
C ASP A 195 13.67 16.39 8.79
N THR A 196 14.06 15.48 9.68
CA THR A 196 15.48 15.22 9.98
C THR A 196 15.89 13.76 9.79
N VAL A 197 14.93 12.85 9.66
CA VAL A 197 15.21 11.42 9.59
C VAL A 197 16.07 11.06 8.38
N THR A 198 17.08 10.22 8.60
CA THR A 198 17.93 9.71 7.53
C THR A 198 17.53 8.29 7.13
N SER A 199 17.91 7.89 5.91
CA SER A 199 17.74 6.49 5.47
C SER A 199 18.47 5.48 6.38
N ASP A 200 19.62 5.84 6.95
CA ASP A 200 20.36 4.95 7.86
C ASP A 200 19.66 4.77 9.20
N GLU A 201 19.09 5.84 9.76
CA GLU A 201 18.29 5.73 10.97
C GLU A 201 17.07 4.84 10.75
N LEU A 202 16.34 5.01 9.63
CA LEU A 202 15.18 4.19 9.30
C LEU A 202 15.52 2.69 9.20
N ILE A 203 16.66 2.35 8.60
CA ILE A 203 17.06 0.97 8.32
C ILE A 203 17.75 0.32 9.53
N ASN A 204 18.59 1.05 10.26
CA ASN A 204 19.43 0.43 11.29
C ASN A 204 18.79 0.47 12.67
N LEU A 205 18.05 1.53 13.00
CA LEU A 205 17.47 1.73 14.34
C LEU A 205 15.96 1.93 14.31
N GLY A 206 15.41 2.24 13.14
CA GLY A 206 14.03 2.61 12.93
C GLY A 206 13.13 1.46 12.47
N PRO A 207 11.93 1.80 11.96
CA PRO A 207 10.90 0.82 11.66
C PRO A 207 11.16 0.00 10.39
N LEU A 208 12.15 0.38 9.57
CA LEU A 208 12.55 -0.39 8.38
C LEU A 208 13.68 -1.39 8.69
N ASN A 209 14.06 -1.53 9.96
CA ASN A 209 15.02 -2.54 10.38
C ASN A 209 14.53 -3.95 10.06
N LYS A 210 15.45 -4.80 9.60
CA LYS A 210 15.19 -6.19 9.20
C LYS A 210 14.52 -7.04 10.29
N ARG A 211 14.67 -6.67 11.56
CA ARG A 211 13.95 -7.26 12.70
C ARG A 211 12.43 -7.11 12.57
N PHE A 212 11.96 -5.96 12.07
CA PHE A 212 10.53 -5.69 11.90
C PHE A 212 10.06 -5.91 10.47
N LEU A 213 10.94 -5.68 9.49
CA LEU A 213 10.59 -5.66 8.08
C LEU A 213 11.56 -6.50 7.27
N ASN A 214 11.18 -7.76 7.03
CA ASN A 214 11.91 -8.62 6.11
C ASN A 214 11.37 -8.43 4.68
N ILE A 215 12.24 -8.17 3.72
CA ILE A 215 11.90 -7.98 2.30
C ILE A 215 11.25 -9.22 1.67
N SER A 216 11.40 -10.40 2.28
CA SER A 216 10.71 -11.62 1.88
C SER A 216 9.25 -11.67 2.32
N ASN A 217 8.80 -10.77 3.22
CA ASN A 217 7.41 -10.69 3.70
C ASN A 217 6.50 -9.84 2.79
N LEU A 218 6.79 -9.82 1.48
CA LEU A 218 5.94 -9.16 0.50
C LEU A 218 4.54 -9.79 0.53
N LYS A 219 3.54 -9.00 0.94
CA LYS A 219 2.14 -9.40 0.98
C LYS A 219 1.51 -9.31 -0.40
N SER A 220 1.65 -8.16 -1.04
CA SER A 220 1.05 -7.90 -2.35
C SER A 220 1.73 -6.74 -3.07
N LEU A 221 1.58 -6.74 -4.39
CA LEU A 221 1.76 -5.58 -5.26
C LEU A 221 0.37 -5.08 -5.66
N GLU A 222 0.03 -3.86 -5.30
CA GLU A 222 -1.23 -3.20 -5.65
C GLU A 222 -0.94 -2.10 -6.67
N LEU A 223 -1.68 -2.07 -7.76
CA LEU A 223 -1.45 -1.18 -8.89
C LEU A 223 -2.68 -0.31 -9.12
N ASN A 224 -2.41 0.98 -9.35
CA ASN A 224 -3.40 1.95 -9.79
C ASN A 224 -2.88 2.66 -11.03
N LEU A 225 -3.60 2.50 -12.14
CA LEU A 225 -3.29 3.10 -13.43
C LEU A 225 -4.48 3.92 -13.90
N GLN A 226 -4.28 5.21 -14.17
CA GLN A 226 -5.26 5.98 -14.94
C GLN A 226 -5.17 5.54 -16.40
N MET A 227 -6.00 4.58 -16.77
CA MET A 227 -5.98 3.94 -18.08
C MET A 227 -6.49 4.89 -19.17
N VAL A 228 -7.46 5.75 -18.84
CA VAL A 228 -8.16 6.59 -19.82
C VAL A 228 -8.39 7.99 -19.27
N ARG A 229 -8.38 8.99 -20.15
CA ARG A 229 -8.85 10.35 -19.87
C ARG A 229 -9.58 10.95 -21.08
N LEU A 230 -10.72 11.58 -20.82
CA LEU A 230 -11.37 12.54 -21.71
C LEU A 230 -11.00 13.95 -21.30
N ALA A 231 -10.71 14.82 -22.28
CA ALA A 231 -10.46 16.22 -22.02
C ALA A 231 -11.74 16.94 -21.56
N ALA A 232 -11.59 17.92 -20.65
CA ALA A 232 -12.70 18.73 -20.16
C ALA A 232 -13.47 19.45 -21.29
N SER A 233 -12.79 19.76 -22.40
CA SER A 233 -13.41 20.33 -23.60
C SER A 233 -14.42 19.40 -24.29
N SER A 234 -14.34 18.09 -24.04
CA SER A 234 -15.20 17.06 -24.65
C SER A 234 -16.30 16.58 -23.70
N ARG A 235 -16.16 16.80 -22.39
CA ARG A 235 -17.16 16.54 -21.36
C ARG A 235 -17.08 17.65 -20.30
N PRO A 236 -17.98 18.65 -20.36
CA PRO A 236 -17.94 19.82 -19.48
C PRO A 236 -18.42 19.50 -18.04
N ASP A 237 -19.09 18.37 -17.84
CA ASP A 237 -19.43 17.88 -16.50
C ASP A 237 -18.17 17.36 -15.78
N PHE A 238 -18.02 17.75 -14.51
CA PHE A 238 -16.93 17.32 -13.61
C PHE A 238 -15.48 17.58 -14.08
N GLY A 239 -15.25 18.46 -15.07
CA GLY A 239 -13.89 18.83 -15.50
C GLY A 239 -13.16 17.75 -16.31
N GLY A 240 -13.92 16.86 -16.94
CA GLY A 240 -13.43 15.72 -17.74
C GLY A 240 -13.85 14.37 -17.15
N HIS A 241 -13.31 13.28 -17.72
CA HIS A 241 -13.58 11.92 -17.25
C HIS A 241 -12.28 11.13 -17.26
N ALA A 242 -12.07 10.28 -16.25
CA ALA A 242 -10.93 9.40 -16.18
C ALA A 242 -11.36 8.01 -15.72
N GLU A 243 -10.77 6.99 -16.32
CA GLU A 243 -11.00 5.59 -15.92
C GLU A 243 -9.70 5.04 -15.36
N TYR A 244 -9.84 4.32 -14.27
CA TYR A 244 -8.72 3.70 -13.56
C TYR A 244 -8.80 2.19 -13.70
N LEU A 245 -7.64 1.57 -13.83
CA LEU A 245 -7.46 0.14 -13.78
C LEU A 245 -6.77 -0.20 -12.45
N LEU A 246 -7.48 -0.94 -11.60
CA LEU A 246 -6.96 -1.42 -10.33
C LEU A 246 -6.64 -2.92 -10.44
N LYS A 247 -5.42 -3.30 -10.03
CA LYS A 247 -4.96 -4.69 -10.03
C LYS A 247 -4.18 -5.02 -8.76
N VAL A 248 -4.30 -6.25 -8.28
CA VAL A 248 -3.50 -6.75 -7.15
C VAL A 248 -2.81 -8.03 -7.56
N TYR A 249 -1.55 -8.18 -7.16
CA TYR A 249 -0.74 -9.36 -7.42
C TYR A 249 -0.15 -9.89 -6.12
N LYS A 250 -0.10 -11.22 -5.96
CA LYS A 250 0.59 -11.90 -4.87
C LYS A 250 1.76 -12.71 -5.44
N LYS A 251 2.86 -12.81 -4.69
CA LYS A 251 4.00 -13.64 -5.08
C LYS A 251 3.63 -15.11 -4.88
N ALA A 252 3.62 -15.88 -5.96
CA ALA A 252 3.37 -17.31 -5.92
C ALA A 252 4.62 -18.08 -5.47
N ALA A 253 4.48 -19.39 -5.19
CA ALA A 253 5.57 -20.24 -4.74
C ALA A 253 6.75 -20.31 -5.73
N ASN A 254 6.49 -20.13 -7.02
CA ASN A 254 7.52 -20.05 -8.07
C ASN A 254 8.20 -18.67 -8.17
N GLY A 255 7.92 -17.76 -7.25
CA GLY A 255 8.48 -16.41 -7.21
C GLY A 255 7.84 -15.41 -8.17
N LEU A 256 6.89 -15.83 -9.01
CA LEU A 256 6.20 -14.95 -9.94
C LEU A 256 5.06 -14.18 -9.26
N LEU A 257 4.85 -12.93 -9.65
CA LEU A 257 3.65 -12.19 -9.26
C LEU A 257 2.45 -12.71 -10.06
N GLN A 258 1.39 -13.10 -9.38
CA GLN A 258 0.16 -13.58 -10.00
C GLN A 258 -1.02 -12.71 -9.59
N GLU A 259 -1.86 -12.39 -10.57
CA GLU A 259 -3.05 -11.57 -10.36
C GLU A 259 -4.02 -12.26 -9.41
N THR A 260 -4.49 -11.50 -8.43
CA THR A 260 -5.43 -11.94 -7.40
C THR A 260 -6.59 -10.95 -7.27
N THR A 261 -7.49 -11.21 -6.34
CA THR A 261 -8.66 -10.37 -6.12
C THR A 261 -8.33 -9.07 -5.39
N LEU A 262 -9.12 -8.05 -5.67
CA LEU A 262 -9.14 -6.78 -4.95
C LEU A 262 -9.92 -6.95 -3.65
N GLU A 263 -9.27 -6.73 -2.50
CA GLU A 263 -9.81 -6.98 -1.15
C GLU A 263 -11.21 -6.38 -0.92
N ASN A 264 -11.50 -5.23 -1.53
CA ASN A 264 -12.72 -4.45 -1.33
C ASN A 264 -13.60 -4.33 -2.59
N GLN A 265 -13.39 -5.17 -3.61
CA GLN A 265 -14.16 -5.11 -4.86
C GLN A 265 -14.95 -6.42 -5.07
N ILE A 266 -16.26 -6.37 -4.82
CA ILE A 266 -17.15 -7.50 -5.08
C ILE A 266 -17.29 -7.73 -6.59
N ASP A 267 -17.26 -9.00 -7.02
CA ASP A 267 -17.60 -9.39 -8.38
C ASP A 267 -19.12 -9.48 -8.55
N ARG A 268 -19.75 -8.31 -8.73
CA ARG A 268 -21.20 -8.18 -8.88
C ARG A 268 -21.74 -9.03 -10.03
N SER A 269 -21.04 -9.06 -11.17
CA SER A 269 -21.47 -9.80 -12.35
C SER A 269 -21.48 -11.30 -12.08
N LYS A 270 -20.42 -11.84 -11.46
CA LYS A 270 -20.36 -13.25 -11.04
C LYS A 270 -21.44 -13.59 -10.02
N LEU A 271 -21.67 -12.72 -9.03
CA LEU A 271 -22.72 -12.94 -8.04
C LEU A 271 -24.12 -12.98 -8.68
N LEU A 272 -24.43 -12.07 -9.60
CA LEU A 272 -25.74 -12.04 -10.25
C LEU A 272 -25.96 -13.20 -11.24
N ALA A 273 -24.88 -13.72 -11.83
CA ALA A 273 -24.95 -14.86 -12.74
C ALA A 273 -25.12 -16.21 -12.01
N ASP A 274 -24.75 -16.31 -10.73
CA ASP A 274 -24.86 -17.54 -9.93
C ASP A 274 -25.77 -17.32 -8.70
N PRO A 275 -27.05 -17.73 -8.78
CA PRO A 275 -27.99 -17.60 -7.67
C PRO A 275 -27.56 -18.31 -6.38
N ALA A 276 -26.85 -19.42 -6.48
CA ALA A 276 -26.37 -20.16 -5.31
C ALA A 276 -25.22 -19.41 -4.63
N LEU A 277 -24.30 -18.83 -5.41
CA LEU A 277 -23.24 -17.97 -4.88
C LEU A 277 -23.81 -16.68 -4.29
N LEU A 278 -24.80 -16.06 -4.92
CA LEU A 278 -25.51 -14.90 -4.37
C LEU A 278 -26.19 -15.22 -3.04
N ALA A 279 -26.85 -16.37 -2.93
CA ALA A 279 -27.46 -16.81 -1.68
C ALA A 279 -26.40 -17.02 -0.58
N LYS A 280 -25.25 -17.60 -0.92
CA LYS A 280 -24.11 -17.71 0.01
C LYS A 280 -23.59 -16.35 0.45
N PHE A 281 -23.41 -15.41 -0.48
CA PHE A 281 -22.97 -14.06 -0.17
C PHE A 281 -23.95 -13.33 0.75
N LYS A 282 -25.25 -13.39 0.44
CA LYS A 282 -26.32 -12.82 1.28
C LYS A 282 -26.35 -13.43 2.67
N LYS A 283 -26.26 -14.75 2.78
CA LYS A 283 -26.21 -15.43 4.08
C LYS A 283 -25.01 -14.94 4.88
N TRP A 284 -23.84 -14.95 4.25
CA TRP A 284 -22.59 -14.54 4.88
C TRP A 284 -22.62 -13.07 5.34
N ILE A 285 -23.04 -12.12 4.49
CA ILE A 285 -23.03 -10.69 4.86
C ILE A 285 -24.02 -10.38 5.99
N LEU A 286 -25.10 -11.15 6.13
CA LEU A 286 -26.13 -10.97 7.16
C LEU A 286 -25.81 -11.68 8.47
N GLU A 287 -24.71 -12.44 8.57
CA GLU A 287 -24.28 -13.00 9.85
C GLU A 287 -23.90 -11.87 10.81
N PRO A 288 -24.40 -11.86 12.06
CA PRO A 288 -24.19 -10.74 12.99
C PRO A 288 -22.73 -10.38 13.23
N ALA A 289 -21.83 -11.37 13.23
CA ALA A 289 -20.39 -11.15 13.37
C ALA A 289 -19.78 -10.40 12.17
N ASN A 290 -20.27 -10.69 10.95
CA ASN A 290 -19.80 -10.04 9.73
C ASN A 290 -20.33 -8.60 9.63
N LEU A 291 -21.62 -8.38 9.95
CA LEU A 291 -22.18 -7.02 10.06
C LEU A 291 -21.40 -6.17 11.05
N LYS A 292 -21.14 -6.68 12.25
CA LYS A 292 -20.34 -5.96 13.26
C LYS A 292 -18.94 -5.61 12.76
N ALA A 293 -18.28 -6.54 12.06
CA ALA A 293 -16.96 -6.30 11.49
C ALA A 293 -16.99 -5.26 10.36
N ILE A 294 -18.06 -5.24 9.55
CA ILE A 294 -18.27 -4.22 8.51
C ILE A 294 -18.44 -2.85 9.16
N ASP A 295 -19.29 -2.75 10.18
CA ASP A 295 -19.53 -1.51 10.92
C ASP A 295 -18.25 -0.99 11.59
N SER A 296 -17.39 -1.89 12.08
CA SER A 296 -16.10 -1.51 12.65
C SER A 296 -14.99 -1.28 11.62
N GLY A 297 -15.24 -1.45 10.32
CA GLY A 297 -14.26 -1.28 9.26
C GLY A 297 -13.09 -2.27 9.31
N THR A 298 -13.25 -3.42 9.97
CA THR A 298 -12.22 -4.47 10.12
C THR A 298 -12.51 -5.71 9.29
N HIS A 299 -13.51 -5.62 8.44
CA HIS A 299 -14.03 -6.77 7.72
C HIS A 299 -13.17 -7.17 6.53
N LEU A 300 -13.08 -8.48 6.29
CA LEU A 300 -12.39 -9.07 5.15
C LEU A 300 -13.40 -9.88 4.33
N ILE A 301 -13.71 -9.42 3.13
CA ILE A 301 -14.63 -10.13 2.23
C ILE A 301 -13.94 -11.40 1.69
N PRO A 302 -14.57 -12.58 1.76
CA PRO A 302 -14.01 -13.82 1.23
C PRO A 302 -13.67 -13.70 -0.25
N GLU A 303 -12.50 -14.21 -0.63
CA GLU A 303 -11.99 -14.14 -2.01
C GLU A 303 -12.96 -14.72 -3.05
N ILE A 304 -13.82 -15.67 -2.66
CA ILE A 304 -14.83 -16.27 -3.55
C ILE A 304 -15.84 -15.25 -4.10
N PHE A 305 -16.04 -14.12 -3.42
CA PHE A 305 -16.97 -13.06 -3.80
C PHE A 305 -16.30 -11.87 -4.50
N LEU A 306 -14.97 -11.86 -4.59
CA LEU A 306 -14.22 -10.69 -5.03
C LEU A 306 -13.84 -10.76 -6.53
N SER A 307 -13.68 -9.59 -7.12
CA SER A 307 -13.22 -9.38 -8.49
C SER A 307 -11.69 -9.26 -8.55
N LYS A 308 -11.10 -9.66 -9.68
CA LYS A 308 -9.67 -9.44 -9.98
C LYS A 308 -9.39 -8.10 -10.68
N THR A 309 -10.43 -7.47 -11.23
CA THR A 309 -10.35 -6.17 -11.90
C THR A 309 -11.36 -5.21 -11.30
N GLY A 310 -10.95 -3.97 -11.10
CA GLY A 310 -11.77 -2.86 -10.62
C GLY A 310 -11.53 -1.61 -11.46
#